data_AF-A0A2H0UIT4-F1
#
_entry.id   AF-A0A2H0UIT4-F1
#
_cell.length_a   1.000
_cell.length_b   1.000
_cell.length_c   1.000
_cell.angle_alpha   90.00
_cell.angle_beta   90.00
_cell.angle_gamma   90.00
#
_symmetry.space_group_name_H-M   'P 1'
#
loop_
_entity.id
_entity.type
_entity.pdbx_description
1 polymer ?
#
loop_
_entity_poly.entity_id
_entity_poly.type
_entity_poly.pdbx_seq_one_letter_code
_entity_poly.pdbx_strand_id
1 'polypeptide(L)'
;MRDINDGVEKDRVPASQTTTSVRVKVTPGASKEVFTKVGENSFEAFVREPAQKNMANRRVCELVAIYYGAPPEAARIKTGHRSRNKIINVKL
;
A
#
# COMPACT_ATOMS: atom_id res chain seq x y z
N MET A 1 32.45 -18.82 -21.65
CA MET A 1 31.21 -18.03 -21.45
C MET A 1 30.13 -19.01 -21.05
N ARG A 2 29.51 -18.84 -19.88
CA ARG A 2 28.34 -19.63 -19.47
C ARG A 2 27.19 -18.66 -19.29
N ASP A 3 26.10 -19.05 -19.91
CA ASP A 3 24.89 -18.27 -20.12
C ASP A 3 24.22 -17.84 -18.80
N ILE A 4 23.71 -16.63 -18.90
CA ILE A 4 22.77 -15.91 -18.04
C ILE A 4 21.59 -16.78 -17.58
N ASN A 5 21.64 -17.26 -16.34
CA ASN A 5 20.44 -17.73 -15.64
C ASN A 5 19.65 -16.51 -15.12
N ASP A 6 18.84 -15.92 -16.01
CA ASP A 6 17.79 -14.95 -15.66
C ASP A 6 16.55 -15.73 -15.18
N GLY A 7 16.66 -16.28 -13.97
CA GLY A 7 15.64 -17.09 -13.32
C GLY A 7 15.03 -16.35 -12.13
N VAL A 8 14.23 -15.31 -12.39
CA VAL A 8 13.35 -14.73 -11.36
C VAL A 8 11.94 -15.22 -11.63
N GLU A 9 11.68 -16.43 -11.14
CA GLU A 9 10.37 -17.08 -11.06
C GLU A 9 9.53 -16.37 -9.99
N LYS A 10 8.84 -15.27 -10.34
CA LYS A 10 7.90 -14.61 -9.44
C LYS A 10 6.46 -15.01 -9.77
N ASP A 11 5.91 -15.82 -8.87
CA ASP A 11 4.50 -15.86 -8.49
C ASP A 11 3.48 -16.30 -9.56
N ARG A 12 3.36 -17.62 -9.72
CA ARG A 12 2.04 -18.23 -9.94
C ARG A 12 1.19 -17.98 -8.69
N VAL A 13 0.36 -16.94 -8.70
CA VAL A 13 -0.71 -16.77 -7.69
C VAL A 13 -1.90 -17.66 -8.08
N PRO A 14 -2.31 -18.65 -7.26
CA PRO A 14 -3.48 -19.46 -7.55
C PRO A 14 -4.79 -18.67 -7.41
N ALA A 15 -5.84 -19.20 -8.02
CA ALA A 15 -7.16 -18.60 -8.15
C ALA A 15 -7.82 -18.22 -6.82
N SER A 16 -8.52 -17.07 -6.82
CA SER A 16 -9.35 -16.46 -5.75
C SER A 16 -8.72 -15.31 -4.94
N GLN A 17 -7.97 -14.40 -5.58
CA GLN A 17 -7.57 -13.16 -4.89
C GLN A 17 -8.80 -12.28 -4.62
N THR A 18 -9.12 -12.08 -3.34
CA THR A 18 -10.21 -11.17 -2.94
C THR A 18 -9.65 -9.75 -2.88
N THR A 19 -10.24 -8.83 -3.64
CA THR A 19 -9.77 -7.43 -3.67
C THR A 19 -10.57 -6.58 -2.70
N THR A 20 -9.98 -6.24 -1.55
CA THR A 20 -10.59 -5.34 -0.55
C THR A 20 -10.26 -3.89 -0.90
N SER A 21 -11.26 -3.01 -0.92
CA SER A 21 -11.07 -1.58 -1.21
C SER A 21 -11.27 -0.75 0.06
N VAL A 22 -10.26 0.02 0.46
CA VAL A 22 -10.29 0.86 1.67
C VAL A 22 -9.99 2.32 1.35
N ARG A 23 -10.59 3.22 2.12
CA ARG A 23 -10.29 4.65 2.10
C ARG A 23 -9.26 4.97 3.16
N VAL A 24 -8.16 5.59 2.76
CA VAL A 24 -7.09 6.01 3.65
C VAL A 24 -6.85 7.50 3.50
N LYS A 25 -6.97 8.23 4.59
CA LYS A 25 -6.62 9.64 4.67
C LYS A 25 -5.17 9.75 5.13
N VAL A 26 -4.33 10.24 4.22
CA VAL A 26 -2.89 10.32 4.38
C VAL A 26 -2.49 11.74 4.79
N THR A 27 -1.81 11.84 5.92
CA THR A 27 -1.18 13.06 6.41
C THR A 27 0.35 12.88 6.36
N PRO A 28 0.99 13.35 5.27
CA PRO A 28 2.44 13.24 5.09
C PRO A 28 3.19 14.31 5.91
N GLY A 29 4.46 14.04 6.22
CA GLY A 29 5.30 14.95 7.01
C GLY A 29 4.88 15.06 8.48
N ALA A 30 4.19 14.05 9.01
CA ALA A 30 3.81 14.01 10.42
C ALA A 30 5.02 13.74 11.30
N SER A 31 5.04 14.29 12.52
CA SER A 31 6.15 14.06 13.46
C SER A 31 6.24 12.61 13.94
N LYS A 32 5.14 11.86 13.90
CA LYS A 32 5.02 10.46 14.29
C LYS A 32 4.31 9.66 13.20
N GLU A 33 4.72 8.41 13.02
CA GLU A 33 4.01 7.47 12.17
C GLU A 33 2.86 6.83 12.96
N VAL A 34 1.63 6.94 12.45
CA VAL A 34 0.42 6.43 13.11
C VAL A 34 -0.52 5.89 12.04
N PHE A 35 -1.03 4.67 12.24
CA PHE A 35 -2.05 4.08 11.38
C PHE A 35 -3.24 3.65 12.23
N THR A 36 -4.37 4.33 12.06
CA THR A 36 -5.58 4.12 12.87
C THR A 36 -6.77 3.83 11.97
N LYS A 37 -7.58 2.84 12.37
CA LYS A 37 -8.89 2.59 11.76
C LYS A 37 -9.91 3.55 12.38
N VAL A 38 -10.50 4.42 11.55
CA VAL A 38 -11.50 5.43 11.96
C VAL A 38 -12.92 5.10 11.52
N GLY A 39 -13.12 4.01 10.78
CA GLY A 39 -14.44 3.51 10.38
C GLY A 39 -14.33 2.10 9.78
N GLU A 40 -15.43 1.58 9.22
CA GLU A 40 -15.48 0.21 8.70
C GLU A 40 -14.40 -0.06 7.63
N ASN A 41 -14.32 0.84 6.63
CA ASN A 41 -13.34 0.83 5.54
C ASN A 41 -12.55 2.15 5.45
N SER A 42 -12.47 2.88 6.56
CA SER A 42 -11.84 4.20 6.63
C SER A 42 -10.67 4.19 7.61
N PHE A 43 -9.51 4.64 7.15
CA PHE A 43 -8.27 4.65 7.90
C PHE A 43 -7.63 6.04 7.85
N GLU A 44 -6.93 6.41 8.91
CA GLU A 44 -6.03 7.57 8.93
C GLU A 44 -4.58 7.09 9.06
N ALA A 45 -3.74 7.57 8.15
CA ALA A 45 -2.32 7.26 8.10
C ALA A 45 -1.52 8.56 8.21
N PHE A 46 -0.81 8.72 9.31
CA PHE A 46 0.19 9.75 9.51
C PHE A 46 1.53 9.13 9.19
N VAL A 47 2.23 9.67 8.21
CA VAL A 47 3.53 9.17 7.77
C VAL A 47 4.56 10.28 7.90
N ARG A 48 5.78 9.90 8.30
CA ARG A 48 6.89 10.85 8.43
C ARG A 48 7.39 11.30 7.07
N GLU A 49 7.22 10.44 6.09
CA GLU A 49 7.61 10.62 4.71
C GLU A 49 6.85 11.80 4.08
N PRO A 50 7.53 12.64 3.30
CA PRO A 50 6.87 13.71 2.58
C PRO A 50 5.99 13.17 1.44
N ALA A 51 5.03 13.98 1.00
CA ALA A 51 4.21 13.73 -0.19
C ALA A 51 4.98 13.84 -1.52
N GLN A 52 6.32 13.77 -1.48
CA GLN A 52 7.21 13.98 -2.61
C GLN A 52 7.70 12.63 -3.14
N LYS A 53 7.96 12.56 -4.46
CA LYS A 53 8.53 11.36 -5.11
C LYS A 53 7.83 10.04 -4.76
N ASN A 54 6.51 10.07 -4.53
CA ASN A 54 5.73 8.87 -4.19
C ASN A 54 6.09 8.22 -2.83
N MET A 55 6.87 8.88 -1.95
CA MET A 55 7.33 8.30 -0.68
C MET A 55 6.18 8.00 0.28
N ALA A 56 5.34 9.00 0.58
CA ALA A 56 4.15 8.81 1.42
C ALA A 56 3.20 7.75 0.85
N ASN A 57 3.03 7.70 -0.48
CA ASN A 57 2.16 6.73 -1.14
C ASN A 57 2.68 5.30 -0.92
N ARG A 58 3.98 5.07 -1.13
CA ARG A 58 4.62 3.77 -0.89
C ARG A 58 4.47 3.36 0.57
N ARG A 59 4.76 4.28 1.50
CA ARG A 59 4.67 3.99 2.94
C ARG A 59 3.26 3.61 3.37
N VAL A 60 2.25 4.32 2.86
CA VAL A 60 0.86 4.01 3.20
C VAL A 60 0.43 2.66 2.62
N CYS A 61 0.84 2.31 1.40
CA CYS A 61 0.59 0.97 0.85
C CYS A 61 1.22 -0.12 1.73
N GLU A 62 2.45 0.08 2.19
CA GLU A 62 3.11 -0.85 3.12
C GLU A 62 2.33 -0.98 4.44
N LEU A 63 1.94 0.13 5.07
CA LEU A 63 1.16 0.10 6.31
C LEU A 63 -0.18 -0.62 6.16
N VAL A 64 -0.87 -0.37 5.06
CA VAL A 64 -2.14 -1.04 4.75
C VAL A 64 -1.91 -2.53 4.52
N ALA A 65 -0.90 -2.91 3.75
CA ALA A 65 -0.58 -4.32 3.50
C ALA A 65 -0.27 -5.06 4.80
N ILE A 66 0.59 -4.47 5.66
CA ILE A 66 0.95 -5.02 6.97
C ILE A 66 -0.30 -5.20 7.85
N TYR A 67 -1.20 -4.21 7.87
CA TYR A 67 -2.44 -4.29 8.64
C TYR A 67 -3.31 -5.48 8.23
N TYR A 68 -3.36 -5.81 6.94
CA TYR A 68 -4.11 -6.94 6.40
C TYR A 68 -3.30 -8.25 6.31
N GLY A 69 -2.03 -8.26 6.70
CA GLY A 69 -1.14 -9.43 6.56
C GLY A 69 -0.76 -9.76 5.11
N ALA A 70 -0.90 -8.79 4.18
CA ALA A 70 -0.57 -8.93 2.77
C ALA A 70 0.86 -8.46 2.46
N PRO A 71 1.48 -8.93 1.37
CA PRO A 71 2.74 -8.36 0.90
C PRO A 71 2.55 -6.91 0.41
N PRO A 72 3.54 -6.03 0.52
CA PRO A 72 3.46 -4.63 0.09
C PRO A 72 3.01 -4.45 -1.37
N GLU A 73 3.39 -5.40 -2.24
CA GLU A 73 3.06 -5.41 -3.67
C GLU A 73 1.56 -5.61 -3.94
N ALA A 74 0.84 -6.20 -2.97
CA ALA A 74 -0.59 -6.44 -3.06
C ALA A 74 -1.44 -5.19 -2.76
N ALA A 75 -0.87 -4.17 -2.10
CA ALA A 75 -1.54 -2.90 -1.83
C ALA A 75 -1.26 -1.88 -2.95
N ARG A 76 -2.31 -1.45 -3.66
CA ARG A 76 -2.21 -0.48 -4.76
C ARG A 76 -3.20 0.67 -4.58
N ILE A 77 -2.75 1.88 -4.86
CA ILE A 77 -3.63 3.06 -4.90
C ILE A 77 -4.51 2.96 -6.15
N LYS A 78 -5.83 2.93 -5.97
CA LYS A 78 -6.84 2.95 -7.03
C LYS A 78 -7.14 4.38 -7.48
N THR A 79 -7.30 5.31 -6.54
CA THR A 79 -7.64 6.72 -6.81
C THR A 79 -7.04 7.66 -5.76
N GLY A 80 -6.96 8.95 -6.10
CA GLY A 80 -6.48 9.98 -5.16
C GLY A 80 -4.95 10.15 -5.12
N HIS A 81 -4.24 9.84 -6.22
CA HIS A 81 -2.78 9.98 -6.27
C HIS A 81 -2.26 11.37 -5.85
N ARG A 82 -3.02 12.44 -6.15
CA ARG A 82 -2.70 13.83 -5.79
C ARG A 82 -3.45 14.36 -4.55
N SER A 83 -4.30 13.55 -3.95
CA SER A 83 -5.16 13.94 -2.82
C SER A 83 -4.72 13.25 -1.52
N ARG A 84 -5.07 13.85 -0.39
CA ARG A 84 -4.86 13.23 0.94
C ARG A 84 -5.77 12.02 1.15
N ASN A 85 -6.98 12.05 0.58
CA ASN A 85 -7.90 10.92 0.63
C ASN A 85 -7.61 9.99 -0.56
N LYS A 86 -7.12 8.79 -0.26
CA LYS A 86 -6.75 7.78 -1.25
C LYS A 86 -7.65 6.56 -1.11
N ILE A 87 -8.01 5.94 -2.22
CA ILE A 87 -8.61 4.61 -2.21
C ILE A 87 -7.49 3.62 -2.51
N ILE A 88 -7.27 2.68 -1.60
CA ILE A 88 -6.24 1.66 -1.71
C ILE A 88 -6.93 0.32 -1.80
N ASN A 89 -6.54 -0.46 -2.79
CA ASN A 89 -6.97 -1.83 -2.95
C ASN A 89 -5.89 -2.75 -2.43
N VAL A 90 -6.28 -3.74 -1.63
CA VAL A 90 -5.41 -4.79 -1.14
C VAL A 90 -5.90 -6.10 -1.75
N LYS A 91 -4.97 -6.84 -2.36
CA LYS A 91 -5.23 -8.21 -2.80
C LYS A 91 -4.81 -9.16 -1.67
N LEU A 92 -5.73 -9.98 -1.21
CA LEU A 92 -5.49 -11.06 -0.25
C LEU A 92 -5.62 -12.40 -0.97
#